data_AF-A0AAE1JSK8-F1
#
_entry.id   AF-A0AAE1JSK8-F1
#
_cell.length_a   1.000
_cell.length_b   1.000
_cell.length_c   1.000
_cell.angle_alpha   90.00
_cell.angle_beta   90.00
_cell.angle_gamma   90.00
#
_symmetry.space_group_name_H-M   'P 1'
#
loop_
_entity.id
_entity.type
_entity.pdbx_description
1 polymer ?
#
loop_
_entity_poly.entity_id
_entity_poly.type
_entity_poly.pdbx_seq_one_letter_code
_entity_poly.pdbx_strand_id
1 'polypeptide(L)'
;MQPVQPPPPVPVFPDSSATGVTDDSSMIRTYRAWKSSNVFFLQGRLIFGPDVKSIFLTIFLIVAPVAAFCAFVARKLLHDFPHHLGWLIMVIVIALTMFVLIVLLLTSGRDPGIIPRNAHPPELDDDDRSSSFNNEQIPGLRLPRTKDIIVNGITVKIKYCVTCKLYRPPRCSHCSVCDNCVERFDHHCPWVGQCIGLRNYRFYFMFVSSATLLCLYIHGFCWVYIRRIMDSEDISIWKAMIKTPASIALIIYSFASVWFVGGLTALHTYLISTNQSTYENFRYRYDRQRVNPYNRGILENFKEIFCSSIPPSKNNFRSKIPRETSSPSSRFGDGTVGPMMRKTMGYLESGGRKYNKGGFSNNEIRSEDSSGLSNSSLELSITIPKQGVEAHDASYVMHSHLERSSRMEDITPEVIDGLPQTSEPTKPAS
;
A
#
# COMPACT_ATOMS: atom_id res chain seq x y z
N MET A 1 -1.26 -28.75 -3.02
CA MET A 1 -0.17 -28.29 -2.13
C MET A 1 1.13 -28.77 -2.75
N GLN A 2 1.91 -27.88 -3.35
CA GLN A 2 3.28 -28.21 -3.78
C GLN A 2 4.20 -28.15 -2.55
N PRO A 3 5.18 -29.07 -2.44
CA PRO A 3 6.09 -29.08 -1.30
C PRO A 3 6.97 -27.82 -1.34
N VAL A 4 6.99 -27.11 -0.22
CA VAL A 4 7.93 -26.02 0.03
C VAL A 4 9.34 -26.61 -0.06
N GLN A 5 10.14 -26.19 -1.03
CA GLN A 5 11.54 -26.56 -1.03
C GLN A 5 12.20 -26.04 0.26
N PRO A 6 12.98 -26.89 0.97
CA PRO A 6 13.68 -26.45 2.15
C PRO A 6 14.67 -25.33 1.78
N PRO A 7 14.92 -24.38 2.70
CA PRO A 7 15.95 -23.36 2.47
C PRO A 7 17.29 -24.05 2.18
N PRO A 8 18.14 -23.47 1.30
CA PRO A 8 19.47 -24.01 1.08
C PRO A 8 20.23 -24.09 2.40
N PRO A 9 21.04 -25.13 2.63
CA PRO A 9 21.80 -25.28 3.86
C PRO A 9 22.68 -24.06 4.07
N VAL A 10 22.66 -23.53 5.29
CA VAL A 10 23.61 -22.51 5.74
C VAL A 10 25.01 -23.09 5.56
N PRO A 11 25.99 -22.33 5.03
CA PRO A 11 27.36 -22.82 4.94
C PRO A 11 27.85 -23.21 6.34
N VAL A 12 28.02 -24.51 6.57
CA VAL A 12 28.71 -25.02 7.75
C VAL A 12 30.19 -24.82 7.46
N PHE A 13 30.75 -23.76 8.05
CA PHE A 13 32.19 -23.57 8.05
C PHE A 13 32.81 -24.67 8.94
N PRO A 14 33.90 -25.31 8.50
CA PRO A 14 34.54 -26.36 9.30
C PRO A 14 35.01 -25.76 10.63
N ASP A 15 34.77 -26.50 11.71
CA ASP A 15 35.30 -26.23 13.05
C ASP A 15 36.82 -26.18 12.97
N SER A 16 37.34 -24.96 12.81
CA SER A 16 38.75 -24.68 12.97
C SER A 16 38.99 -24.54 14.46
N SER A 17 39.31 -25.68 15.07
CA SER A 17 40.10 -25.75 16.30
C SER A 17 41.49 -25.19 16.02
N ALA A 18 41.58 -23.88 15.86
CA ALA A 18 42.81 -23.13 15.85
C ALA A 18 42.54 -21.81 16.56
N THR A 19 43.29 -21.59 17.64
CA THR A 19 43.35 -20.34 18.40
C THR A 19 43.71 -19.17 17.49
N GLY A 20 42.71 -18.62 16.82
CA GLY A 20 42.78 -17.38 16.07
C GLY A 20 41.82 -16.41 16.72
N VAL A 21 42.36 -15.40 17.38
CA VAL A 21 41.63 -14.17 17.69
C VAL A 21 41.07 -13.68 16.35
N THR A 22 39.79 -13.97 16.05
CA THR A 22 39.12 -13.36 14.91
C THR A 22 39.11 -11.88 15.23
N ASP A 23 40.00 -11.14 14.58
CA ASP A 23 40.14 -9.72 14.76
C ASP A 23 38.77 -9.08 14.50
N ASP A 24 38.12 -8.61 15.57
CA ASP A 24 36.77 -8.02 15.50
C ASP A 24 36.76 -6.77 14.59
N SER A 25 37.94 -6.28 14.18
CA SER A 25 38.13 -5.24 13.18
C SER A 25 37.67 -5.62 11.76
N SER A 26 37.62 -6.91 11.44
CA SER A 26 37.31 -7.44 10.09
C SER A 26 35.81 -7.62 9.81
N MET A 27 34.96 -7.53 10.85
CA MET A 27 33.53 -7.79 10.76
C MET A 27 32.71 -6.50 10.89
N ILE A 28 31.76 -6.28 9.98
CA ILE A 28 30.86 -5.12 10.00
C ILE A 28 29.40 -5.55 10.21
N ARG A 29 28.59 -4.73 10.87
CA ARG A 29 27.15 -4.99 11.01
C ARG A 29 26.43 -4.80 9.68
N THR A 30 25.52 -5.71 9.34
CA THR A 30 24.78 -5.70 8.06
C THR A 30 24.15 -4.35 7.74
N TYR A 31 23.53 -3.66 8.71
CA TYR A 31 22.91 -2.34 8.48
C TYR A 31 23.89 -1.25 8.03
N ARG A 32 25.19 -1.37 8.34
CA ARG A 32 26.21 -0.41 7.92
C ARG A 32 26.74 -0.70 6.51
N ALA A 33 26.72 -1.97 6.12
CA ALA A 33 27.13 -2.42 4.79
C ALA A 33 25.95 -2.54 3.81
N TRP A 34 24.72 -2.28 4.28
CA TRP A 34 23.51 -2.46 3.49
C TRP A 34 23.48 -1.48 2.33
N LYS A 35 23.51 -2.02 1.10
CA LYS A 35 23.49 -1.25 -0.14
C LYS A 35 22.04 -0.79 -0.41
N SER A 36 21.59 0.30 0.21
CA SER A 36 20.30 0.97 -0.10
C SER A 36 20.31 2.45 0.32
N SER A 37 19.19 3.14 0.10
CA SER A 37 18.98 4.53 0.58
C SER A 37 18.35 4.60 1.98
N ASN A 38 18.27 3.49 2.73
CA ASN A 38 17.67 3.49 4.06
C ASN A 38 18.55 4.18 5.10
N VAL A 39 17.89 4.76 6.10
CA VAL A 39 18.55 5.32 7.29
C VAL A 39 18.25 4.45 8.49
N PHE A 40 19.30 3.99 9.17
CA PHE A 40 19.21 3.10 10.31
C PHE A 40 19.49 3.85 11.62
N PHE A 41 18.62 3.66 12.62
CA PHE A 41 18.81 4.20 13.97
C PHE A 41 18.87 3.08 15.02
N LEU A 42 19.34 3.44 16.22
CA LEU A 42 19.44 2.53 17.38
C LEU A 42 20.16 1.22 17.04
N GLN A 43 21.34 1.33 16.40
CA GLN A 43 22.15 0.18 15.97
C GLN A 43 21.41 -0.79 15.02
N GLY A 44 20.57 -0.25 14.13
CA GLY A 44 19.82 -1.05 13.14
C GLY A 44 18.53 -1.66 13.67
N ARG A 45 18.02 -1.21 14.83
CA ARG A 45 16.70 -1.61 15.34
C ARG A 45 15.55 -0.89 14.62
N LEU A 46 15.79 0.36 14.23
CA LEU A 46 14.84 1.17 13.48
C LEU A 46 15.36 1.40 12.06
N ILE A 47 14.45 1.29 11.09
CA ILE A 47 14.76 1.37 9.66
C ILE A 47 13.79 2.34 9.01
N PHE A 48 14.33 3.46 8.54
CA PHE A 48 13.56 4.49 7.85
C PHE A 48 13.96 4.54 6.37
N GLY A 49 13.10 5.13 5.56
CA GLY A 49 13.45 5.47 4.19
C GLY A 49 14.34 6.73 4.13
N PRO A 50 14.78 7.12 2.93
CA PRO A 50 15.62 8.30 2.75
C PRO A 50 14.91 9.61 3.15
N ASP A 51 13.58 9.62 3.08
CA ASP A 51 12.75 10.80 3.36
C ASP A 51 12.41 10.95 4.85
N VAL A 52 13.10 10.26 5.77
CA VAL A 52 12.82 10.27 7.22
C VAL A 52 12.60 11.66 7.84
N LYS A 53 13.25 12.70 7.30
CA LYS A 53 13.12 14.09 7.78
C LYS A 53 11.71 14.65 7.60
N SER A 54 10.94 14.16 6.63
CA SER A 54 9.55 14.59 6.41
C SER A 54 8.64 14.25 7.58
N ILE A 55 9.00 13.26 8.41
CA ILE A 55 8.22 12.86 9.58
C ILE A 55 8.07 14.02 10.56
N PHE A 56 9.07 14.91 10.68
CA PHE A 56 8.97 16.09 11.54
C PHE A 56 7.86 17.03 11.08
N LEU A 57 7.70 17.21 9.76
CA LEU A 57 6.59 17.98 9.19
C LEU A 57 5.25 17.30 9.49
N THR A 58 5.16 15.98 9.30
CA THR A 58 3.93 15.22 9.59
C THR A 58 3.54 15.31 11.07
N ILE A 59 4.50 15.17 11.99
CA ILE A 59 4.28 15.33 13.43
C ILE A 59 3.79 16.75 13.74
N PHE A 60 4.42 17.77 13.16
CA PHE A 60 4.00 19.16 13.33
C PHE A 60 2.56 19.40 12.86
N LEU A 61 2.20 18.89 11.68
CA LEU A 61 0.84 18.99 11.11
C LEU A 61 -0.22 18.24 11.94
N ILE A 62 0.18 17.29 12.78
CA ILE A 62 -0.73 16.60 13.71
C ILE A 62 -0.80 17.35 15.04
N VAL A 63 0.34 17.69 15.64
CA VAL A 63 0.43 18.23 17.00
C VAL A 63 -0.02 19.68 17.07
N ALA A 64 0.31 20.53 16.09
CA ALA A 64 -0.07 21.93 16.10
C ALA A 64 -1.59 22.18 16.15
N PRO A 65 -2.43 21.57 15.27
CA PRO A 65 -3.87 21.74 15.35
C PRO A 65 -4.47 21.12 16.62
N VAL A 66 -3.91 20.01 17.13
CA VAL A 66 -4.34 19.43 18.41
C VAL A 66 -4.04 20.38 19.57
N ALA A 67 -2.84 20.97 19.61
CA ALA A 67 -2.46 21.93 20.65
C ALA A 67 -3.37 23.18 20.61
N ALA A 68 -3.66 23.70 19.42
CA ALA A 68 -4.61 24.80 19.24
C ALA A 68 -6.03 24.41 19.71
N PHE A 69 -6.52 23.22 19.33
CA PHE A 69 -7.80 22.69 19.80
C PHE A 69 -7.85 22.58 21.33
N CYS A 70 -6.81 22.01 21.95
CA CYS A 70 -6.71 21.90 23.41
C CYS A 70 -6.73 23.27 24.09
N ALA A 71 -5.97 24.24 23.58
CA ALA A 71 -5.84 25.57 24.17
C ALA A 71 -7.11 26.41 24.04
N PHE A 72 -7.74 26.42 22.86
CA PHE A 72 -8.80 27.38 22.53
C PHE A 72 -10.21 26.79 22.56
N VAL A 73 -10.37 25.48 22.37
CA VAL A 73 -11.69 24.82 22.27
C VAL A 73 -11.92 23.92 23.47
N ALA A 74 -11.12 22.86 23.62
CA ALA A 74 -11.37 21.83 24.63
C ALA A 74 -11.21 22.35 26.06
N ARG A 75 -10.29 23.29 26.32
CA ARG A 75 -10.19 23.96 27.64
C ARG A 75 -11.45 24.74 28.01
N LYS A 76 -12.14 25.35 27.04
CA LYS A 76 -13.39 26.08 27.30
C LYS A 76 -14.54 25.10 27.52
N LEU A 77 -14.66 24.09 26.67
CA LEU A 77 -15.62 23.00 26.83
C LEU A 77 -15.43 22.24 28.16
N LEU A 78 -14.20 22.14 28.68
CA LEU A 78 -13.92 21.53 29.99
C LEU A 78 -14.67 22.23 31.14
N HIS A 79 -14.81 23.56 31.07
CA HIS A 79 -15.52 24.36 32.07
C HIS A 79 -17.03 24.38 31.85
N ASP A 80 -17.48 24.26 30.59
CA ASP A 80 -18.89 24.41 30.21
C ASP A 80 -19.70 23.10 30.31
N PHE A 81 -19.04 21.94 30.28
CA PHE A 81 -19.70 20.63 30.47
C PHE A 81 -19.60 20.18 31.94
N PRO A 82 -20.58 19.39 32.45
CA PRO A 82 -20.49 18.77 33.77
C PRO A 82 -19.18 17.98 33.88
N HIS A 83 -18.50 18.13 35.02
CA HIS A 83 -17.07 17.85 35.18
C HIS A 83 -16.55 16.62 34.43
N HIS A 84 -17.20 15.47 34.57
CA HIS A 84 -16.77 14.21 33.96
C HIS A 84 -16.72 14.24 32.42
N LEU A 85 -17.65 14.95 31.76
CA LEU A 85 -17.75 14.97 30.30
C LEU A 85 -16.73 15.92 29.66
N GLY A 86 -16.45 17.06 30.29
CA GLY A 86 -15.40 17.99 29.83
C GLY A 86 -14.01 17.36 29.88
N TRP A 87 -13.69 16.62 30.95
CA TRP A 87 -12.43 15.90 31.09
C TRP A 87 -12.29 14.79 30.05
N LEU A 88 -13.38 14.09 29.73
CA LEU A 88 -13.39 13.05 28.71
C LEU A 88 -12.98 13.60 27.33
N ILE A 89 -13.41 14.81 26.97
CA ILE A 89 -13.03 15.44 25.70
C ILE A 89 -11.51 15.61 25.60
N MET A 90 -10.90 16.14 26.67
CA MET A 90 -9.46 16.33 26.73
C MET A 90 -8.67 15.02 26.74
N VAL A 91 -9.11 14.04 27.53
CA VAL A 91 -8.42 12.74 27.63
C VAL A 91 -8.48 11.99 26.30
N ILE A 92 -9.64 11.97 25.63
CA ILE A 92 -9.80 11.29 24.34
C ILE A 92 -8.91 11.91 23.27
N VAL A 93 -8.88 13.25 23.14
CA VAL A 93 -8.06 13.88 22.09
C VAL A 93 -6.56 13.64 22.31
N ILE A 94 -6.10 13.66 23.57
CA ILE A 94 -4.69 13.37 23.90
C ILE A 94 -4.38 11.90 23.63
N ALA A 95 -5.23 10.97 24.09
CA ALA A 95 -5.04 9.54 23.88
C ALA A 95 -5.03 9.17 22.38
N LEU A 96 -5.97 9.74 21.60
CA LEU A 96 -6.04 9.54 20.16
C LEU A 96 -4.80 10.12 19.45
N THR A 97 -4.33 11.30 19.86
CA THR A 97 -3.10 11.90 19.32
C THR A 97 -1.89 11.03 19.62
N MET A 98 -1.75 10.54 20.85
CA MET A 98 -0.66 9.62 21.21
C MET A 98 -0.73 8.34 20.39
N PHE A 99 -1.91 7.77 20.20
CA PHE A 99 -2.11 6.61 19.34
C PHE A 99 -1.64 6.88 17.91
N VAL A 100 -2.10 7.98 17.28
CA VAL A 100 -1.71 8.42 15.93
C VAL A 100 -0.19 8.54 15.80
N LEU A 101 0.48 9.18 16.77
CA LEU A 101 1.94 9.34 16.75
C LEU A 101 2.68 8.00 16.91
N ILE A 102 2.18 7.10 17.76
CA ILE A 102 2.76 5.76 17.93
C ILE A 102 2.66 4.98 16.62
N VAL A 103 1.48 4.93 15.98
CA VAL A 103 1.30 4.18 14.73
C VAL A 103 2.04 4.82 13.56
N LEU A 104 2.22 6.15 13.53
CA LEU A 104 3.12 6.83 12.59
C LEU A 104 4.55 6.31 12.74
N LEU A 105 5.11 6.33 13.96
CA LEU A 105 6.48 5.87 14.22
C LEU A 105 6.66 4.37 13.93
N LEU A 106 5.67 3.54 14.24
CA LEU A 106 5.67 2.11 13.90
C LEU A 106 5.62 1.85 12.39
N THR A 107 4.94 2.73 11.64
CA THR A 107 4.89 2.68 10.17
C THR A 107 6.23 3.08 9.56
N SER A 108 6.78 4.20 10.02
CA SER A 108 7.99 4.82 9.48
C SER A 108 9.27 4.08 9.84
N GLY A 109 9.41 3.63 11.08
CA GLY A 109 10.67 3.11 11.65
C GLY A 109 10.83 1.59 11.54
N ARG A 110 9.95 0.90 10.81
CA ARG A 110 9.94 -0.57 10.67
C ARG A 110 10.39 -0.99 9.28
N ASP A 111 11.06 -2.14 9.21
CA ASP A 111 11.28 -2.85 7.94
C ASP A 111 9.92 -3.08 7.23
N PRO A 112 9.70 -2.50 6.03
CA PRO A 112 8.44 -2.65 5.30
C PRO A 112 8.26 -4.04 4.66
N GLY A 113 9.31 -4.86 4.61
CA GLY A 113 9.30 -6.14 3.90
C GLY A 113 10.43 -6.23 2.88
N ILE A 114 11.61 -5.70 3.20
CA ILE A 114 12.74 -5.67 2.28
C ILE A 114 13.15 -7.11 1.93
N ILE A 115 13.27 -7.40 0.63
CA ILE A 115 13.77 -8.68 0.14
C ILE A 115 15.32 -8.64 0.12
N PRO A 116 16.01 -9.66 0.65
CA PRO A 116 17.47 -9.76 0.57
C PRO A 116 17.96 -9.68 -0.88
N ARG A 117 19.07 -8.98 -1.09
CA ARG A 117 19.73 -8.92 -2.40
C ARG A 117 20.52 -10.21 -2.62
N ASN A 118 20.49 -10.76 -3.83
CA ASN A 118 21.36 -11.88 -4.17
C ASN A 118 22.77 -11.38 -4.50
N ALA A 119 23.79 -12.16 -4.13
CA ALA A 119 25.18 -11.86 -4.50
C ALA A 119 25.39 -11.97 -6.02
N HIS A 120 24.80 -13.00 -6.61
CA HIS A 120 24.83 -13.31 -8.04
C HIS A 120 23.41 -13.44 -8.59
N PRO A 121 23.21 -13.21 -9.91
CA PRO A 121 21.94 -13.49 -10.55
C PRO A 121 21.52 -14.96 -10.34
N PRO A 122 20.21 -15.26 -10.29
CA PRO A 122 19.73 -16.63 -10.23
C PRO A 122 20.23 -17.43 -11.44
N GLU A 123 20.55 -18.70 -11.25
CA GLU A 123 20.81 -19.60 -12.37
C GLU A 123 19.51 -19.83 -13.15
N LEU A 124 19.62 -19.93 -14.47
CA LEU A 124 18.46 -20.24 -15.33
C LEU A 124 18.22 -21.74 -15.32
N ASP A 125 16.99 -22.14 -14.97
CA ASP A 125 16.48 -23.51 -15.11
C ASP A 125 16.58 -23.94 -16.59
N ASP A 126 16.83 -25.23 -16.86
CA ASP A 126 17.01 -25.74 -18.22
C ASP A 126 15.80 -25.49 -19.14
N ASP A 127 14.59 -25.50 -18.58
CA ASP A 127 13.34 -25.15 -19.28
C ASP A 127 13.32 -23.67 -19.73
N ASP A 128 13.85 -22.74 -18.91
CA ASP A 128 13.93 -21.31 -19.22
C ASP A 128 15.05 -21.01 -20.23
N ARG A 129 16.06 -21.88 -20.32
CA ARG A 129 17.09 -21.80 -21.36
C ARG A 129 16.51 -22.11 -22.73
N SER A 130 15.71 -23.18 -22.84
CA SER A 130 15.10 -23.65 -24.10
C SER A 130 14.22 -22.59 -24.79
N SER A 131 13.44 -21.83 -24.01
CA SER A 131 12.56 -20.76 -24.52
C SER A 131 13.32 -19.51 -24.99
N SER A 132 14.60 -19.37 -24.61
CA SER A 132 15.48 -18.26 -25.01
C SER A 132 16.29 -18.55 -26.28
N PHE A 133 16.30 -19.78 -26.79
CA PHE A 133 17.10 -20.19 -27.95
C PHE A 133 16.47 -19.86 -29.32
N ASN A 134 15.26 -19.31 -29.38
CA ASN A 134 14.59 -18.99 -30.65
C ASN A 134 14.88 -17.58 -31.18
N ASN A 135 15.88 -16.87 -30.63
CA ASN A 135 16.29 -15.57 -31.16
C ASN A 135 17.82 -15.47 -31.16
N GLU A 136 18.41 -15.38 -32.36
CA GLU A 136 19.84 -15.47 -32.62
C GLU A 136 20.70 -14.46 -31.80
N GLN A 137 21.73 -15.02 -31.15
CA GLN A 137 23.12 -14.54 -31.04
C GLN A 137 23.45 -13.24 -30.26
N ILE A 138 23.86 -13.37 -28.97
CA ILE A 138 25.02 -12.69 -28.32
C ILE A 138 25.48 -13.55 -27.10
N PRO A 139 26.79 -13.80 -26.87
CA PRO A 139 27.30 -14.43 -25.65
C PRO A 139 27.30 -13.43 -24.49
N GLY A 140 26.46 -13.70 -23.49
CA GLY A 140 26.31 -12.87 -22.30
C GLY A 140 24.92 -13.08 -21.74
N LEU A 141 24.80 -14.04 -20.81
CA LEU A 141 23.58 -14.52 -20.15
C LEU A 141 22.58 -13.39 -19.82
N ARG A 142 21.72 -13.00 -20.77
CA ARG A 142 20.64 -12.04 -20.53
C ARG A 142 19.45 -12.81 -19.98
N LEU A 143 19.37 -12.89 -18.66
CA LEU A 143 18.20 -13.43 -17.97
C LEU A 143 16.90 -12.87 -18.56
N PRO A 144 15.88 -13.69 -18.82
CA PRO A 144 14.57 -13.23 -19.26
C PRO A 144 14.07 -12.13 -18.32
N ARG A 145 13.68 -10.98 -18.89
CA ARG A 145 13.19 -9.84 -18.10
C ARG A 145 11.94 -10.19 -17.29
N THR A 146 11.18 -11.19 -17.75
CA THR A 146 9.96 -11.65 -17.11
C THR A 146 9.89 -13.17 -17.08
N LYS A 147 9.38 -13.73 -15.98
CA LYS A 147 9.06 -15.14 -15.81
C LYS A 147 7.58 -15.25 -15.42
N ASP A 148 6.89 -16.26 -15.91
CA ASP A 148 5.48 -16.50 -15.56
C ASP A 148 5.41 -17.55 -14.45
N ILE A 149 4.60 -17.28 -13.42
CA ILE A 149 4.43 -18.17 -12.27
C ILE A 149 2.94 -18.31 -11.97
N ILE A 150 2.53 -19.47 -11.45
CA ILE A 150 1.13 -19.71 -11.11
C ILE A 150 0.89 -19.33 -9.65
N VAL A 151 -0.08 -18.45 -9.41
CA VAL A 151 -0.52 -18.04 -8.06
C VAL A 151 -2.01 -18.32 -7.94
N ASN A 152 -2.39 -19.22 -7.04
CA ASN A 152 -3.78 -19.64 -6.83
C ASN A 152 -4.51 -20.03 -8.15
N GLY A 153 -3.82 -20.76 -9.03
CA GLY A 153 -4.36 -21.19 -10.33
C GLY A 153 -4.36 -20.11 -11.42
N ILE A 154 -3.86 -18.91 -11.15
CA ILE A 154 -3.80 -17.80 -12.12
C ILE A 154 -2.34 -17.50 -12.45
N THR A 155 -2.02 -17.41 -13.75
CA THR A 155 -0.68 -17.06 -14.22
C THR A 155 -0.37 -15.58 -13.98
N VAL A 156 0.67 -15.32 -13.19
CA VAL A 156 1.18 -13.98 -12.85
C VAL A 156 2.58 -13.80 -13.42
N LYS A 157 2.79 -12.72 -14.17
CA LYS A 157 4.09 -12.37 -14.73
C LYS A 157 4.94 -11.62 -13.71
N ILE A 158 6.05 -12.20 -13.29
CA ILE A 158 7.06 -11.57 -12.44
C ILE A 158 8.20 -10.97 -13.26
N LYS A 159 8.91 -9.99 -12.70
CA LYS A 159 9.99 -9.27 -13.38
C LYS A 159 11.33 -9.49 -12.69
N TYR A 160 12.41 -9.52 -13.45
CA TYR A 160 13.76 -9.51 -12.89
C TYR A 160 14.13 -8.10 -12.37
N CYS A 161 14.72 -8.02 -11.19
CA CYS A 161 15.33 -6.80 -10.65
C CYS A 161 16.84 -6.86 -10.83
N VAL A 162 17.39 -6.00 -11.69
CA VAL A 162 18.84 -5.91 -11.92
C VAL A 162 19.56 -5.43 -10.67
N THR A 163 19.00 -4.44 -9.96
CA THR A 163 19.61 -3.83 -8.76
C THR A 163 19.75 -4.80 -7.59
N CYS A 164 18.71 -5.61 -7.34
CA CYS A 164 18.69 -6.59 -6.25
C CYS A 164 19.11 -8.00 -6.71
N LYS A 165 19.38 -8.19 -8.01
CA LYS A 165 19.76 -9.44 -8.66
C LYS A 165 18.82 -10.61 -8.38
N LEU A 166 17.51 -10.37 -8.42
CA LEU A 166 16.50 -11.37 -8.10
C LEU A 166 15.28 -11.28 -9.01
N TYR A 167 14.64 -12.41 -9.29
CA TYR A 167 13.27 -12.41 -9.80
C TYR A 167 12.34 -11.97 -8.68
N ARG A 168 11.60 -10.87 -8.89
CA ARG A 168 10.74 -10.27 -7.87
C ARG A 168 9.64 -11.29 -7.52
N PRO A 169 9.50 -11.71 -6.25
CA PRO A 169 8.39 -12.55 -5.83
C PRO A 169 7.03 -11.93 -6.21
N PRO A 170 5.93 -12.71 -6.25
CA PRO A 170 4.60 -12.15 -6.44
C PRO A 170 4.34 -10.96 -5.52
N ARG A 171 3.71 -9.91 -6.06
CA ARG A 171 3.41 -8.64 -5.35
C ARG A 171 4.64 -7.85 -4.86
N CYS A 172 5.86 -8.26 -5.20
CA CYS A 172 7.08 -7.52 -4.88
C CYS A 172 7.43 -6.52 -5.98
N SER A 173 7.78 -5.29 -5.57
CA SER A 173 8.26 -4.26 -6.50
C SER A 173 9.53 -3.60 -5.96
N HIS A 174 10.38 -3.14 -6.88
CA HIS A 174 11.56 -2.36 -6.54
C HIS A 174 11.18 -0.88 -6.41
N CYS A 175 11.44 -0.28 -5.26
CA CYS A 175 11.32 1.16 -5.06
C CYS A 175 12.69 1.79 -5.34
N SER A 176 12.77 2.64 -6.36
CA SER A 176 14.00 3.36 -6.72
C SER A 176 14.41 4.42 -5.69
N VAL A 177 13.45 4.96 -4.93
CA VAL A 177 13.71 5.95 -3.87
C VAL A 177 14.43 5.29 -2.70
N CYS A 178 13.84 4.23 -2.15
CA CYS A 178 14.47 3.47 -1.06
C CYS A 178 15.63 2.58 -1.52
N ASP A 179 15.74 2.33 -2.83
CA ASP A 179 16.65 1.37 -3.45
C ASP A 179 16.54 -0.03 -2.83
N ASN A 180 15.32 -0.59 -2.81
CA ASN A 180 15.09 -1.97 -2.38
C ASN A 180 13.90 -2.60 -3.10
N CYS A 181 13.94 -3.92 -3.25
CA CYS A 181 12.74 -4.72 -3.47
C CYS A 181 11.97 -4.88 -2.16
N VAL A 182 10.68 -4.54 -2.18
CA VAL A 182 9.79 -4.63 -1.01
C VAL A 182 8.65 -5.60 -1.32
N GLU A 183 8.40 -6.53 -0.41
CA GLU A 183 7.33 -7.52 -0.48
C GLU A 183 5.96 -6.88 -0.28
N ARG A 184 4.97 -7.33 -1.08
CA ARG A 184 3.63 -6.73 -1.13
C ARG A 184 3.70 -5.20 -1.16
N PHE A 185 4.53 -4.69 -2.07
CA PHE A 185 4.79 -3.27 -2.18
C PHE A 185 3.50 -2.52 -2.49
N ASP A 186 3.20 -1.50 -1.68
CA ASP A 186 2.02 -0.68 -1.88
C ASP A 186 2.38 0.65 -2.55
N HIS A 187 3.21 1.46 -1.89
CA HIS A 187 3.74 2.70 -2.42
C HIS A 187 4.93 3.19 -1.57
N HIS A 188 5.66 4.17 -2.06
CA HIS A 188 6.56 4.97 -1.23
C HIS A 188 5.81 6.20 -0.73
N CYS A 189 5.74 6.41 0.58
CA CYS A 189 4.97 7.50 1.16
C CYS A 189 5.92 8.58 1.70
N PRO A 190 5.94 9.78 1.09
CA PRO A 190 6.77 10.88 1.58
C PRO A 190 6.36 11.33 2.99
N TRP A 191 5.08 11.27 3.36
CA TRP A 191 4.60 11.73 4.68
C TRP A 191 5.09 10.87 5.85
N VAL A 192 5.30 9.57 5.62
CA VAL A 192 5.88 8.67 6.63
C VAL A 192 7.38 8.45 6.40
N GLY A 193 7.92 8.95 5.30
CA GLY A 193 9.34 8.88 4.94
C GLY A 193 9.85 7.48 4.62
N GLN A 194 8.98 6.54 4.19
CA GLN A 194 9.31 5.13 4.02
C GLN A 194 8.37 4.43 3.00
N CYS A 195 8.82 3.31 2.45
CA CYS A 195 7.95 2.39 1.71
C CYS A 195 6.85 1.80 2.59
N ILE A 196 5.64 1.67 2.06
CA ILE A 196 4.56 0.87 2.61
C ILE A 196 4.57 -0.49 1.92
N GLY A 197 4.63 -1.56 2.71
CA GLY A 197 4.68 -2.93 2.23
C GLY A 197 4.13 -3.91 3.27
N LEU A 198 4.36 -5.21 3.04
CA LEU A 198 3.77 -6.30 3.82
C LEU A 198 3.83 -6.10 5.35
N ARG A 199 4.98 -5.66 5.87
CA ARG A 199 5.25 -5.68 7.32
C ARG A 199 4.78 -4.44 8.08
N ASN A 200 4.51 -3.34 7.38
CA ASN A 200 4.09 -2.07 7.98
C ASN A 200 2.73 -1.56 7.49
N TYR A 201 2.12 -2.21 6.48
CA TYR A 201 0.81 -1.81 5.93
C TYR A 201 -0.30 -1.69 7.00
N ARG A 202 -0.36 -2.60 7.99
CA ARG A 202 -1.39 -2.51 9.05
C ARG A 202 -1.26 -1.22 9.86
N PHE A 203 -0.03 -0.85 10.21
CA PHE A 203 0.23 0.36 10.99
C PHE A 203 -0.03 1.61 10.17
N TYR A 204 0.29 1.57 8.87
CA TYR A 204 -0.04 2.64 7.94
C TYR A 204 -1.55 2.86 7.87
N PHE A 205 -2.34 1.79 7.72
CA PHE A 205 -3.80 1.92 7.71
C PHE A 205 -4.34 2.44 9.04
N MET A 206 -3.86 1.91 10.18
CA MET A 206 -4.22 2.42 11.50
C MET A 206 -3.86 3.90 11.66
N PHE A 207 -2.72 4.35 11.13
CA PHE A 207 -2.29 5.74 11.12
C PHE A 207 -3.26 6.63 10.33
N VAL A 208 -3.52 6.32 9.07
CA VAL A 208 -4.37 7.16 8.21
C VAL A 208 -5.82 7.17 8.71
N SER A 209 -6.35 6.02 9.16
CA SER A 209 -7.71 5.93 9.71
C SER A 209 -7.85 6.67 11.04
N SER A 210 -6.92 6.50 11.99
CA SER A 210 -6.97 7.23 13.27
C SER A 210 -6.70 8.73 13.12
N ALA A 211 -5.85 9.14 12.16
CA ALA A 211 -5.68 10.55 11.82
C ALA A 211 -6.97 11.15 11.23
N THR A 212 -7.70 10.39 10.42
CA THR A 212 -9.05 10.80 9.95
C THR A 212 -10.02 10.96 11.12
N LEU A 213 -10.05 10.00 12.05
CA LEU A 213 -10.87 10.10 13.25
C LEU A 213 -10.50 11.32 14.11
N LEU A 214 -9.21 11.62 14.25
CA LEU A 214 -8.74 12.80 14.97
C LEU A 214 -9.20 14.10 14.30
N CYS A 215 -9.15 14.17 12.96
CA CYS A 215 -9.65 15.32 12.21
C CYS A 215 -11.16 15.49 12.39
N LEU A 216 -11.95 14.41 12.26
CA LEU A 216 -13.40 14.43 12.49
C LEU A 216 -13.76 14.81 13.92
N TYR A 217 -12.98 14.34 14.90
CA TYR A 217 -13.15 14.68 16.30
C TYR A 217 -12.97 16.18 16.53
N ILE A 218 -11.84 16.76 16.08
CA ILE A 218 -11.58 18.20 16.19
C ILE A 218 -12.66 18.99 15.46
N HIS A 219 -13.03 18.58 14.25
CA HIS A 219 -14.07 19.24 13.45
C HIS A 219 -15.41 19.28 14.19
N GLY A 220 -15.88 18.13 14.69
CA GLY A 220 -17.13 18.00 15.42
C GLY A 220 -17.14 18.84 16.70
N PHE A 221 -16.08 18.80 17.50
CA PHE A 221 -16.02 19.56 18.75
C PHE A 221 -15.83 21.07 18.55
N CYS A 222 -15.24 21.51 17.43
CA CYS A 222 -15.27 22.93 17.06
C CYS A 222 -16.70 23.41 16.79
N TRP A 223 -17.51 22.60 16.09
CA TRP A 223 -18.93 22.91 15.88
C TRP A 223 -19.74 22.88 17.17
N VAL A 224 -19.50 21.91 18.05
CA VAL A 224 -20.12 21.87 19.38
C VAL A 224 -19.81 23.14 20.17
N TYR A 225 -18.56 23.60 20.14
CA TYR A 225 -18.17 24.83 20.83
C TYR A 225 -18.86 26.08 20.28
N ILE A 226 -18.93 26.21 18.95
CA ILE A 226 -19.68 27.32 18.31
C ILE A 226 -21.15 27.28 18.70
N ARG A 227 -21.80 26.10 18.65
CA ARG A 227 -23.19 25.94 19.05
C ARG A 227 -23.43 26.33 20.51
N ARG A 228 -22.51 25.95 21.41
CA ARG A 228 -22.63 26.34 22.82
C ARG A 228 -22.55 27.84 23.04
N ILE A 229 -21.68 28.55 22.33
CA ILE A 229 -21.63 30.01 22.41
C ILE A 229 -22.93 30.62 21.91
N MET A 230 -23.44 30.15 20.76
CA MET A 230 -24.71 30.61 20.20
C MET A 230 -25.84 30.48 21.22
N ASP A 231 -25.96 29.31 21.86
CA ASP A 231 -27.03 29.02 22.82
C ASP A 231 -26.84 29.82 24.14
N SER A 232 -25.59 30.01 24.59
CA SER A 232 -25.30 30.69 25.87
C SER A 232 -25.47 32.21 25.82
N GLU A 233 -25.20 32.82 24.67
CA GLU A 233 -25.23 34.27 24.50
C GLU A 233 -26.41 34.76 23.64
N ASP A 234 -27.25 33.83 23.16
CA ASP A 234 -28.36 34.09 22.23
C ASP A 234 -27.91 34.90 20.99
N ILE A 235 -26.84 34.42 20.34
CA ILE A 235 -26.25 35.08 19.17
C ILE A 235 -26.29 34.21 17.92
N SER A 236 -26.28 34.87 16.76
CA SER A 236 -26.19 34.20 15.47
C SER A 236 -24.84 33.47 15.29
N ILE A 237 -24.85 32.45 14.44
CA ILE A 237 -23.67 31.65 14.08
C ILE A 237 -22.49 32.50 13.59
N TRP A 238 -22.76 33.53 12.79
CA TRP A 238 -21.74 34.43 12.28
C TRP A 238 -21.02 35.19 13.39
N LYS A 239 -21.79 35.70 14.37
CA LYS A 239 -21.23 36.41 15.52
C LYS A 239 -20.45 35.48 16.43
N ALA A 240 -20.92 34.24 16.64
CA ALA A 240 -20.20 33.22 17.40
C ALA A 240 -18.87 32.84 16.75
N MET A 241 -18.85 32.66 15.42
CA MET A 241 -17.63 32.36 14.67
C MET A 241 -16.59 33.49 14.80
N ILE A 242 -17.01 34.76 14.65
CA ILE A 242 -16.11 35.93 14.78
C ILE A 242 -15.49 36.00 16.18
N LYS A 243 -16.23 35.60 17.23
CA LYS A 243 -15.70 35.51 18.60
C LYS A 243 -14.67 34.40 18.79
N THR A 244 -14.66 33.37 17.92
CA THR A 244 -13.77 32.21 18.02
C THR A 244 -12.97 31.98 16.73
N PRO A 245 -12.04 32.88 16.36
CA PRO A 245 -11.26 32.76 15.13
C PRO A 245 -10.42 31.47 15.08
N ALA A 246 -9.96 30.97 16.23
CA ALA A 246 -9.26 29.68 16.32
C ALA A 246 -10.13 28.50 15.86
N SER A 247 -11.41 28.48 16.23
CA SER A 247 -12.36 27.44 15.79
C SER A 247 -12.58 27.48 14.28
N ILE A 248 -12.67 28.68 13.69
CA ILE A 248 -12.77 28.84 12.22
C ILE A 248 -11.53 28.22 11.55
N ALA A 249 -10.33 28.58 11.99
CA ALA A 249 -9.09 28.06 11.43
C ALA A 249 -9.01 26.52 11.54
N LEU A 250 -9.40 25.96 12.69
CA LEU A 250 -9.45 24.52 12.92
C LEU A 250 -10.51 23.82 12.06
N ILE A 251 -11.68 24.43 11.85
CA ILE A 251 -12.73 23.90 10.96
C ILE A 251 -12.24 23.85 9.52
N ILE A 252 -11.62 24.92 9.02
CA ILE A 252 -11.07 24.97 7.65
C ILE A 252 -9.97 23.91 7.50
N TYR A 253 -9.02 23.87 8.45
CA TYR A 253 -7.93 22.91 8.42
C TYR A 253 -8.42 21.46 8.48
N SER A 254 -9.31 21.15 9.42
CA SER A 254 -9.86 19.80 9.60
C SER A 254 -10.72 19.39 8.41
N PHE A 255 -11.50 20.29 7.82
CA PHE A 255 -12.27 20.01 6.61
C PHE A 255 -11.34 19.62 5.44
N ALA A 256 -10.33 20.44 5.14
CA ALA A 256 -9.36 20.14 4.09
C ALA A 256 -8.61 18.82 4.37
N SER A 257 -8.25 18.58 5.63
CA SER A 257 -7.56 17.36 6.06
C SER A 257 -8.44 16.11 5.93
N VAL A 258 -9.75 16.19 6.23
CA VAL A 258 -10.70 15.08 6.08
C VAL A 258 -10.82 14.66 4.62
N TRP A 259 -10.87 15.61 3.67
CA TRP A 259 -10.90 15.26 2.25
C TRP A 259 -9.65 14.51 1.80
N PHE A 260 -8.47 14.94 2.28
CA PHE A 260 -7.21 14.30 1.93
C PHE A 260 -7.02 12.95 2.66
N VAL A 261 -6.97 12.96 3.99
CA VAL A 261 -6.67 11.78 4.82
C VAL A 261 -7.86 10.82 4.89
N GLY A 262 -9.08 11.34 4.92
CA GLY A 262 -10.31 10.54 4.86
C GLY A 262 -10.51 9.89 3.49
N GLY A 263 -10.21 10.60 2.40
CA GLY A 263 -10.17 10.02 1.06
C GLY A 263 -9.16 8.86 0.94
N LEU A 264 -7.96 9.03 1.50
CA LEU A 264 -6.96 7.95 1.59
C LEU A 264 -7.47 6.77 2.44
N THR A 265 -8.14 7.03 3.56
CA THR A 265 -8.76 5.98 4.39
C THR A 265 -9.79 5.18 3.60
N ALA A 266 -10.68 5.86 2.88
CA ALA A 266 -11.69 5.21 2.04
C ALA A 266 -11.04 4.36 0.93
N LEU A 267 -10.03 4.91 0.23
CA LEU A 267 -9.28 4.17 -0.78
C LEU A 267 -8.64 2.91 -0.20
N HIS A 268 -7.92 3.02 0.91
CA HIS A 268 -7.26 1.84 1.50
C HIS A 268 -8.26 0.85 2.12
N THR A 269 -9.44 1.30 2.54
CA THR A 269 -10.53 0.42 2.95
C THR A 269 -11.02 -0.42 1.76
N TYR A 270 -11.18 0.21 0.58
CA TYR A 270 -11.49 -0.50 -0.67
C TYR A 270 -10.38 -1.47 -1.10
N LEU A 271 -9.11 -1.07 -0.97
CA LEU A 271 -7.97 -1.93 -1.31
C LEU A 271 -7.88 -3.16 -0.39
N ILE A 272 -8.17 -2.98 0.91
CA ILE A 272 -8.28 -4.11 1.85
C ILE A 272 -9.47 -4.99 1.47
N SER A 273 -10.65 -4.42 1.23
CA SER A 273 -11.86 -5.20 0.93
C SER A 273 -11.70 -6.05 -0.34
N THR A 274 -10.87 -5.60 -1.29
CA THR A 274 -10.57 -6.31 -2.54
C THR A 274 -9.25 -7.08 -2.54
N ASN A 275 -8.48 -7.07 -1.44
CA ASN A 275 -7.12 -7.64 -1.30
C ASN A 275 -6.13 -7.21 -2.39
N GLN A 276 -6.02 -5.91 -2.59
CA GLN A 276 -5.11 -5.31 -3.55
C GLN A 276 -4.22 -4.30 -2.84
N SER A 277 -3.00 -4.13 -3.34
CA SER A 277 -2.18 -2.97 -3.03
C SER A 277 -2.53 -1.81 -3.96
N THR A 278 -2.17 -0.59 -3.57
CA THR A 278 -2.27 0.60 -4.41
C THR A 278 -1.54 0.38 -5.73
N TYR A 279 -0.33 -0.17 -5.67
CA TYR A 279 0.46 -0.52 -6.85
C TYR A 279 -0.28 -1.48 -7.80
N GLU A 280 -0.91 -2.53 -7.26
CA GLU A 280 -1.66 -3.49 -8.07
C GLU A 280 -2.91 -2.87 -8.71
N ASN A 281 -3.66 -2.09 -7.93
CA ASN A 281 -4.86 -1.39 -8.40
C ASN A 281 -4.54 -0.46 -9.59
N PHE A 282 -3.45 0.30 -9.51
CA PHE A 282 -3.04 1.19 -10.61
C PHE A 282 -2.40 0.44 -11.79
N ARG A 283 -1.58 -0.60 -11.54
CA ARG A 283 -0.73 -1.20 -12.57
C ARG A 283 -1.39 -2.35 -13.32
N TYR A 284 -2.11 -3.21 -12.61
CA TYR A 284 -2.71 -4.40 -13.19
C TYR A 284 -4.17 -4.20 -13.55
N ARG A 285 -4.87 -3.29 -12.84
CA ARG A 285 -6.33 -3.10 -12.88
C ARG A 285 -7.03 -4.43 -13.06
N TYR A 286 -7.32 -5.12 -11.96
CA TYR A 286 -8.13 -6.34 -12.00
C TYR A 286 -9.55 -5.97 -12.47
N ASP A 287 -9.69 -5.81 -13.77
CA ASP A 287 -10.92 -5.56 -14.50
C ASP A 287 -11.52 -6.89 -14.96
N ARG A 288 -12.57 -6.81 -15.77
CA ARG A 288 -13.38 -7.96 -16.22
C ARG A 288 -12.55 -9.05 -16.93
N GLN A 289 -11.31 -8.76 -17.34
CA GLN A 289 -10.38 -9.69 -17.97
C GLN A 289 -9.38 -10.36 -17.00
N ARG A 290 -9.20 -9.85 -15.76
CA ARG A 290 -8.24 -10.40 -14.79
C ARG A 290 -8.85 -10.58 -13.41
N VAL A 291 -9.03 -11.83 -13.02
CA VAL A 291 -9.44 -12.20 -11.66
C VAL A 291 -8.33 -11.87 -10.67
N ASN A 292 -8.66 -11.25 -9.54
CA ASN A 292 -7.70 -11.03 -8.46
C ASN A 292 -7.40 -12.36 -7.74
N PRO A 293 -6.18 -12.94 -7.87
CA PRO A 293 -5.85 -14.23 -7.25
C PRO A 293 -5.77 -14.17 -5.73
N TYR A 294 -5.73 -12.98 -5.13
CA TYR A 294 -5.54 -12.81 -3.68
C TYR A 294 -6.83 -12.51 -2.93
N ASN A 295 -7.93 -12.19 -3.63
CA ASN A 295 -9.19 -11.86 -2.97
C ASN A 295 -9.85 -13.12 -2.37
N ARG A 296 -10.08 -13.13 -1.07
CA ARG A 296 -10.73 -14.24 -0.33
C ARG A 296 -12.10 -13.87 0.23
N GLY A 297 -12.63 -12.72 -0.16
CA GLY A 297 -13.84 -12.12 0.42
C GLY A 297 -13.52 -11.08 1.48
N ILE A 298 -14.43 -10.11 1.66
CA ILE A 298 -14.20 -8.90 2.46
C ILE A 298 -13.72 -9.26 3.88
N LEU A 299 -14.45 -10.09 4.61
CA LEU A 299 -14.12 -10.43 5.99
C LEU A 299 -12.73 -11.08 6.13
N GLU A 300 -12.42 -12.07 5.29
CA GLU A 300 -11.13 -12.75 5.31
C GLU A 300 -9.97 -11.82 4.93
N ASN A 301 -10.20 -10.89 4.01
CA ASN A 301 -9.18 -9.89 3.66
C ASN A 301 -8.89 -8.93 4.82
N PHE A 302 -9.92 -8.47 5.55
CA PHE A 302 -9.72 -7.66 6.76
C PHE A 302 -9.00 -8.46 7.85
N LYS A 303 -9.41 -9.70 8.08
CA LYS A 303 -8.77 -10.61 9.03
C LYS A 303 -7.29 -10.84 8.70
N GLU A 304 -6.94 -10.96 7.42
CA GLU A 304 -5.55 -11.06 6.96
C GLU A 304 -4.72 -9.83 7.38
N ILE A 305 -5.27 -8.62 7.34
CA ILE A 305 -4.52 -7.41 7.68
C ILE A 305 -4.42 -7.18 9.19
N PHE A 306 -5.54 -7.33 9.91
CA PHE A 306 -5.63 -6.95 11.33
C PHE A 306 -5.33 -8.09 12.29
N CYS A 307 -5.70 -9.33 11.93
CA CYS A 307 -5.67 -10.48 12.85
C CYS A 307 -4.55 -11.48 12.55
N SER A 308 -3.82 -11.32 11.44
CA SER A 308 -2.66 -12.17 11.15
C SER A 308 -1.41 -11.75 11.94
N SER A 309 -0.49 -12.68 12.13
CA SER A 309 0.84 -12.36 12.63
C SER A 309 1.63 -11.60 11.56
N ILE A 310 2.38 -10.58 11.97
CA ILE A 310 3.33 -9.94 11.06
C ILE A 310 4.48 -10.93 10.85
N PRO A 311 4.79 -11.34 9.60
CA PRO A 311 5.91 -12.26 9.35
C PRO A 311 7.23 -11.69 9.94
N PRO A 312 8.28 -12.48 10.18
CA PRO A 312 9.60 -11.98 10.60
C PRO A 312 10.32 -11.25 9.45
N SER A 313 11.36 -10.46 9.78
CA SER A 313 12.13 -9.75 8.73
C SER A 313 12.98 -10.78 8.02
N LYS A 314 13.07 -10.67 6.69
CA LYS A 314 13.95 -11.52 5.88
C LYS A 314 15.42 -11.12 6.01
N ASN A 315 15.70 -9.98 6.64
CA ASN A 315 17.05 -9.47 6.81
C ASN A 315 17.37 -9.36 8.31
N ASN A 316 18.49 -9.96 8.73
CA ASN A 316 19.05 -9.68 10.04
C ASN A 316 20.03 -8.51 9.93
N PHE A 317 19.51 -7.28 9.98
CA PHE A 317 20.33 -6.06 9.87
C PHE A 317 21.39 -5.91 10.97
N ARG A 318 21.25 -6.66 12.08
CA ARG A 318 22.16 -6.60 13.22
C ARG A 318 23.19 -7.73 13.20
N SER A 319 23.15 -8.67 12.27
CA SER A 319 24.20 -9.69 12.14
C SER A 319 25.55 -9.04 11.77
N LYS A 320 26.64 -9.72 12.10
CA LYS A 320 27.98 -9.35 11.65
C LYS A 320 28.26 -10.09 10.34
N ILE A 321 28.80 -9.40 9.35
CA ILE A 321 29.27 -9.96 8.08
C ILE A 321 30.73 -9.56 7.86
N PRO A 322 31.52 -10.37 7.12
CA PRO A 322 32.87 -9.98 6.74
C PRO A 322 32.84 -8.64 6.00
N ARG A 323 33.76 -7.74 6.34
CA ARG A 323 33.94 -6.50 5.61
C ARG A 323 34.43 -6.86 4.21
N GLU A 324 33.66 -6.53 3.18
CA GLU A 324 34.15 -6.61 1.80
C GLU A 324 35.38 -5.68 1.70
N THR A 325 36.58 -6.27 1.71
CA THR A 325 37.80 -5.56 1.36
C THR A 325 37.63 -5.18 -0.11
N SER A 326 37.62 -3.88 -0.41
CA SER A 326 37.62 -3.42 -1.79
C SER A 326 38.93 -3.86 -2.46
N SER A 327 38.96 -5.07 -2.99
CA SER A 327 39.97 -5.47 -3.96
C SER A 327 39.84 -4.49 -5.14
N PRO A 328 40.93 -3.88 -5.62
CA PRO A 328 40.87 -3.03 -6.79
C PRO A 328 40.30 -3.86 -7.92
N SER A 329 39.15 -3.44 -8.44
CA SER A 329 38.50 -4.02 -9.61
C SER A 329 39.55 -4.26 -10.68
N SER A 330 39.72 -5.52 -11.09
CA SER A 330 40.40 -5.80 -12.35
C SER A 330 39.66 -5.01 -13.43
N ARG A 331 40.42 -4.21 -14.17
CA ARG A 331 39.91 -3.44 -15.30
C ARG A 331 39.41 -4.43 -16.35
N PHE A 332 38.12 -4.73 -16.32
CA PHE A 332 37.38 -5.13 -17.51
C PHE A 332 36.29 -4.07 -17.70
N GLY A 333 36.41 -3.35 -18.81
CA GLY A 333 35.78 -2.07 -19.05
C GLY A 333 34.26 -2.14 -18.94
N ASP A 334 33.72 -1.39 -17.98
CA ASP A 334 32.31 -1.01 -17.97
C ASP A 334 32.25 0.47 -18.34
N GLY A 335 31.65 0.74 -19.51
CA GLY A 335 31.46 2.09 -20.02
C GLY A 335 30.61 2.88 -19.04
N THR A 336 31.11 4.04 -18.65
CA THR A 336 30.44 5.01 -17.78
C THR A 336 29.05 5.38 -18.29
N VAL A 337 28.01 4.78 -17.71
CA VAL A 337 26.64 5.27 -17.87
C VAL A 337 26.39 6.34 -16.79
N GLY A 338 26.41 7.60 -17.21
CA GLY A 338 26.25 8.76 -16.33
C GLY A 338 24.88 8.84 -15.63
N PRO A 339 24.78 9.66 -14.58
CA PRO A 339 23.57 9.79 -13.72
C PRO A 339 22.28 10.17 -14.48
N MET A 340 22.41 10.75 -15.68
CA MET A 340 21.27 11.12 -16.53
C MET A 340 20.54 9.90 -17.12
N MET A 341 21.26 8.82 -17.47
CA MET A 341 20.65 7.60 -18.03
C MET A 341 19.93 6.74 -16.98
N ARG A 342 20.35 6.83 -15.71
CA ARG A 342 19.66 6.20 -14.56
C ARG A 342 18.25 6.77 -14.38
N LYS A 343 18.08 8.08 -14.62
CA LYS A 343 16.76 8.73 -14.61
C LYS A 343 15.90 8.28 -15.81
N THR A 344 16.47 8.23 -17.01
CA THR A 344 15.74 7.85 -18.23
C THR A 344 15.24 6.40 -18.21
N MET A 345 16.01 5.46 -17.62
CA MET A 345 15.57 4.07 -17.44
C MET A 345 14.39 3.95 -16.45
N GLY A 346 14.36 4.79 -15.41
CA GLY A 346 13.25 4.87 -14.45
C GLY A 346 11.97 5.48 -15.01
N TYR A 347 12.08 6.45 -15.93
CA TYR A 347 10.92 7.02 -16.62
C TYR A 347 10.31 6.06 -17.65
N LEU A 348 11.13 5.20 -18.31
CA LEU A 348 10.64 4.15 -19.20
C LEU A 348 9.93 2.99 -18.48
N GLU A 349 10.17 2.79 -17.17
CA GLU A 349 9.44 1.82 -16.34
C GLU A 349 8.06 2.32 -15.87
N SER A 350 7.76 3.61 -16.05
CA SER A 350 6.45 4.22 -15.84
C SER A 350 5.70 4.27 -17.18
N GLY A 351 4.90 3.23 -17.45
CA GLY A 351 4.36 2.97 -18.79
C GLY A 351 3.51 4.10 -19.40
N GLY A 352 3.88 4.52 -20.62
CA GLY A 352 3.00 5.15 -21.59
C GLY A 352 2.88 4.28 -22.84
N ARG A 353 1.65 3.98 -23.26
CA ARG A 353 1.33 3.38 -24.58
C ARG A 353 1.88 4.32 -25.67
N LYS A 354 2.77 3.82 -26.53
CA LYS A 354 3.04 4.48 -27.82
C LYS A 354 1.96 4.08 -28.81
N TYR A 355 1.15 5.05 -29.21
CA TYR A 355 0.28 4.94 -30.37
C TYR A 355 1.17 4.99 -31.61
N ASN A 356 1.09 3.98 -32.46
CA ASN A 356 1.82 3.92 -33.73
C ASN A 356 1.07 4.82 -34.72
N LYS A 357 1.71 5.88 -35.23
CA LYS A 357 1.22 6.59 -36.41
C LYS A 357 2.26 6.39 -37.51
N GLY A 358 1.83 5.70 -38.56
CA GLY A 358 2.62 5.42 -39.74
C GLY A 358 3.15 6.69 -40.37
N GLY A 359 4.35 6.59 -40.93
CA GLY A 359 4.96 7.65 -41.70
C GLY A 359 4.19 7.90 -43.00
N PHE A 360 4.14 9.16 -43.40
CA PHE A 360 4.18 9.55 -44.80
C PHE A 360 5.02 10.83 -44.93
N SER A 361 5.75 10.86 -46.03
CA SER A 361 6.84 11.76 -46.37
C SER A 361 6.38 13.09 -46.94
N ASN A 362 7.28 14.06 -46.82
CA ASN A 362 7.62 15.15 -47.75
C ASN A 362 6.85 16.49 -47.75
N ASN A 363 7.70 17.51 -47.59
CA ASN A 363 7.84 18.75 -48.35
C ASN A 363 6.99 20.00 -48.04
N GLU A 364 7.77 21.05 -47.73
CA GLU A 364 7.80 22.38 -48.37
C GLU A 364 7.08 23.59 -47.74
N ILE A 365 7.92 24.61 -47.48
CA ILE A 365 7.79 26.05 -47.81
C ILE A 365 7.02 26.99 -46.84
N ARG A 366 7.84 27.76 -46.09
CA ARG A 366 8.03 29.25 -46.07
C ARG A 366 6.95 30.22 -45.52
N SER A 367 7.51 31.29 -44.91
CA SER A 367 7.04 32.69 -44.72
C SER A 367 6.04 32.97 -43.58
N GLU A 368 6.44 33.75 -42.55
CA GLU A 368 6.19 35.22 -42.37
C GLU A 368 4.76 35.48 -41.82
N ASP A 369 4.44 36.43 -40.94
CA ASP A 369 5.12 37.34 -40.03
C ASP A 369 4.01 38.01 -39.17
N SER A 370 4.41 38.71 -38.09
CA SER A 370 3.70 39.85 -37.44
C SER A 370 2.52 39.66 -36.43
N SER A 371 2.83 40.07 -35.19
CA SER A 371 2.15 41.05 -34.30
C SER A 371 0.64 41.07 -34.04
N GLY A 372 0.25 41.21 -32.76
CA GLY A 372 -0.98 41.89 -32.36
C GLY A 372 -1.52 41.54 -30.97
N LEU A 373 -1.49 42.51 -30.05
CA LEU A 373 -2.01 42.45 -28.68
C LEU A 373 -3.52 42.15 -28.59
N SER A 374 -3.97 41.50 -27.52
CA SER A 374 -4.85 42.13 -26.50
C SER A 374 -5.42 41.14 -25.47
N ASN A 375 -5.89 41.73 -24.37
CA ASN A 375 -6.31 41.16 -23.08
C ASN A 375 -7.49 40.16 -23.10
N SER A 376 -7.56 39.42 -21.98
CA SER A 376 -8.77 39.05 -21.22
C SER A 376 -9.13 37.56 -21.20
N SER A 377 -9.10 37.01 -19.98
CA SER A 377 -10.14 36.17 -19.34
C SER A 377 -10.95 35.18 -20.21
N LEU A 378 -10.90 33.89 -19.86
CA LEU A 378 -12.07 32.99 -19.64
C LEU A 378 -11.55 31.56 -19.38
N GLU A 379 -11.94 30.93 -18.27
CA GLU A 379 -13.02 29.92 -18.19
C GLU A 379 -12.84 28.70 -19.09
N LEU A 380 -12.60 27.56 -18.45
CA LEU A 380 -12.49 26.25 -19.08
C LEU A 380 -13.87 25.57 -19.09
N SER A 381 -14.65 25.79 -20.14
CA SER A 381 -15.88 25.05 -20.41
C SER A 381 -15.58 23.70 -21.07
N ILE A 382 -16.15 22.64 -20.49
CA ILE A 382 -16.12 21.25 -20.96
C ILE A 382 -17.04 21.10 -22.17
N THR A 383 -16.50 20.63 -23.30
CA THR A 383 -17.29 20.26 -24.49
C THR A 383 -17.22 18.75 -24.72
N ILE A 384 -18.40 18.12 -24.66
CA ILE A 384 -18.69 16.72 -25.02
C ILE A 384 -18.93 16.62 -26.53
N PRO A 385 -18.46 15.59 -27.24
CA PRO A 385 -19.04 15.21 -28.53
C PRO A 385 -20.11 14.09 -28.34
N LYS A 386 -21.28 14.31 -28.96
CA LYS A 386 -22.39 13.37 -29.10
C LYS A 386 -22.41 12.72 -30.49
N GLN A 387 -23.19 11.62 -30.56
CA GLN A 387 -23.82 10.91 -31.70
C GLN A 387 -23.08 9.68 -32.25
N GLY A 388 -23.74 8.54 -32.54
CA GLY A 388 -25.15 8.14 -32.47
C GLY A 388 -25.24 6.59 -32.35
N VAL A 389 -26.09 6.05 -31.48
CA VAL A 389 -27.43 5.46 -31.74
C VAL A 389 -27.43 4.32 -32.76
N GLU A 390 -27.51 3.09 -32.25
CA GLU A 390 -28.46 2.08 -32.74
C GLU A 390 -28.96 1.27 -31.52
N ALA A 391 -30.29 1.16 -31.44
CA ALA A 391 -31.03 0.61 -30.31
C ALA A 391 -31.33 -0.87 -30.55
N HIS A 392 -31.16 -1.70 -29.52
CA HIS A 392 -31.95 -2.91 -29.34
C HIS A 392 -32.39 -3.00 -27.89
N ASP A 393 -33.70 -3.11 -27.74
CA ASP A 393 -34.49 -3.01 -26.52
C ASP A 393 -34.43 -4.33 -25.71
N ALA A 394 -34.21 -4.23 -24.40
CA ALA A 394 -34.65 -5.22 -23.40
C ALA A 394 -34.38 -4.67 -21.99
N SER A 395 -35.48 -4.41 -21.26
CA SER A 395 -35.54 -4.06 -19.84
C SER A 395 -35.10 -5.21 -18.91
N TYR A 396 -35.19 -4.97 -17.59
CA TYR A 396 -34.95 -5.85 -16.42
C TYR A 396 -33.69 -5.50 -15.61
N VAL A 397 -33.81 -4.61 -14.61
CA VAL A 397 -34.28 -4.83 -13.22
C VAL A 397 -33.18 -5.43 -12.33
N MET A 398 -32.74 -4.56 -11.41
CA MET A 398 -31.81 -4.81 -10.32
C MET A 398 -32.52 -5.64 -9.24
N HIS A 399 -32.08 -6.87 -8.98
CA HIS A 399 -32.51 -7.63 -7.78
C HIS A 399 -31.33 -7.88 -6.84
N SER A 400 -31.58 -7.54 -5.58
CA SER A 400 -30.69 -7.61 -4.43
C SER A 400 -30.50 -9.05 -3.95
N HIS A 401 -29.32 -9.30 -3.39
CA HIS A 401 -28.78 -10.59 -2.97
C HIS A 401 -29.45 -11.22 -1.71
N LEU A 402 -30.66 -10.80 -1.33
CA LEU A 402 -31.28 -11.23 -0.06
C LEU A 402 -32.29 -12.39 -0.17
N GLU A 403 -32.71 -12.81 -1.37
CA GLU A 403 -33.75 -13.86 -1.55
C GLU A 403 -33.18 -15.28 -1.78
N ARG A 404 -31.87 -15.49 -1.67
CA ARG A 404 -31.24 -16.81 -1.90
C ARG A 404 -31.08 -17.66 -0.63
N SER A 405 -31.44 -17.14 0.55
CA SER A 405 -31.23 -17.82 1.84
C SER A 405 -32.49 -18.50 2.42
N SER A 406 -33.65 -18.38 1.76
CA SER A 406 -34.94 -18.91 2.26
C SER A 406 -35.47 -20.11 1.46
N ARG A 407 -34.62 -20.78 0.68
CA ARG A 407 -34.96 -21.95 -0.14
C ARG A 407 -33.97 -23.09 0.07
N MET A 408 -33.74 -23.48 1.32
CA MET A 408 -33.03 -24.73 1.64
C MET A 408 -33.45 -25.35 2.98
N GLU A 409 -34.68 -25.09 3.41
CA GLU A 409 -35.38 -25.85 4.45
C GLU A 409 -36.81 -26.09 3.92
N ASP A 410 -37.40 -27.24 4.24
CA ASP A 410 -38.73 -27.76 3.84
C ASP A 410 -38.79 -28.65 2.59
N ILE A 411 -38.31 -29.90 2.70
CA ILE A 411 -38.97 -31.07 2.06
C ILE A 411 -38.83 -32.30 2.97
N THR A 412 -39.89 -32.65 3.71
CA THR A 412 -40.19 -34.00 4.21
C THR A 412 -41.64 -34.34 3.85
N PRO A 413 -41.99 -35.59 3.47
CA PRO A 413 -43.29 -35.92 2.90
C PRO A 413 -44.31 -36.41 3.95
N GLU A 414 -45.56 -35.97 3.82
CA GLU A 414 -46.79 -36.50 4.42
C GLU A 414 -47.79 -36.75 3.27
N VAL A 415 -48.76 -37.66 3.23
CA VAL A 415 -49.41 -38.67 4.11
C VAL A 415 -50.34 -39.47 3.13
N ILE A 416 -50.85 -40.67 3.44
CA ILE A 416 -52.28 -40.93 3.77
C ILE A 416 -52.50 -42.43 4.06
N ASP A 417 -52.99 -42.66 5.29
CA ASP A 417 -53.93 -43.64 5.87
C ASP A 417 -54.31 -44.99 5.23
N GLY A 418 -54.49 -45.96 6.14
CA GLY A 418 -55.48 -47.03 6.00
C GLY A 418 -55.24 -48.25 6.89
N LEU A 419 -55.72 -48.24 8.14
CA LEU A 419 -55.97 -49.45 8.96
C LEU A 419 -57.47 -49.77 8.96
N PRO A 420 -57.86 -51.05 9.01
CA PRO A 420 -58.25 -51.61 10.32
C PRO A 420 -57.83 -53.07 10.58
N GLN A 421 -57.56 -53.34 11.88
CA GLN A 421 -57.76 -54.55 12.71
C GLN A 421 -57.85 -55.93 12.01
N THR A 422 -57.14 -56.99 12.42
CA THR A 422 -57.33 -57.73 13.69
C THR A 422 -56.16 -58.73 13.98
N SER A 423 -56.20 -59.27 15.19
CA SER A 423 -55.27 -60.12 15.95
C SER A 423 -54.99 -61.56 15.46
N GLU A 424 -53.69 -61.93 15.46
CA GLU A 424 -53.05 -63.17 16.00
C GLU A 424 -53.37 -64.59 15.40
N PRO A 425 -52.58 -65.66 15.68
CA PRO A 425 -51.34 -66.06 15.00
C PRO A 425 -51.40 -67.51 14.41
N THR A 426 -50.21 -68.08 14.09
CA THR A 426 -49.85 -69.51 13.92
C THR A 426 -49.75 -70.12 12.50
N LYS A 427 -48.51 -70.19 11.99
CA LYS A 427 -47.72 -71.38 11.50
C LYS A 427 -48.44 -72.72 11.14
N PRO A 428 -47.79 -73.62 10.37
CA PRO A 428 -47.82 -73.74 8.90
C PRO A 428 -48.35 -75.12 8.42
N ALA A 429 -48.78 -75.26 7.16
CA ALA A 429 -48.74 -76.55 6.44
C ALA A 429 -49.10 -76.40 4.95
N SER A 430 -48.44 -77.26 4.16
CA SER A 430 -48.67 -77.70 2.77
C SER A 430 -48.58 -76.70 1.63
#